data_AF-A0A957WY80-F1
#
_entry.id   AF-A0A957WY80-F1
#
_cell.length_a   1.000
_cell.length_b   1.000
_cell.length_c   1.000
_cell.angle_alpha   90.00
_cell.angle_beta   90.00
_cell.angle_gamma   90.00
#
_symmetry.space_group_name_H-M   'P 1'
#
loop_
_entity.id
_entity.type
_entity.pdbx_description
1 polymer ?
#
loop_
_entity_poly.entity_id
_entity_poly.type
_entity_poly.pdbx_seq_one_letter_code
_entity_poly.pdbx_strand_id
1 'polypeptide(L)'
;QDYADELEFNPERLEEVEERLELIANLKRKYGDTIEQINHFGAAAQEELDALGNWEVKTTELEGQEAQLLHTIGELGTTLSEERRRAGQALAQQVEVELRDLRMERARFGVAVEQRPHAEGAILADGRRVAFDSTGL
;
A
#
# COMPACT_ATOMS: atom_id res chain seq x y z
N GLN A 1 18.38 -8.94 72.55
CA GLN A 1 17.20 -9.82 72.43
C GLN A 1 16.03 -9.11 71.77
N ASP A 2 16.22 -7.94 71.11
CA ASP A 2 15.12 -7.14 70.54
C ASP A 2 15.23 -7.00 69.01
N TYR A 3 15.35 -8.11 68.28
CA TYR A 3 15.14 -8.11 66.82
C TYR A 3 13.90 -8.93 66.43
N ALA A 4 13.36 -9.71 67.37
CA ALA A 4 12.18 -10.54 67.17
C ALA A 4 10.86 -9.78 67.40
N ASP A 5 10.88 -8.68 68.16
CA ASP A 5 9.68 -7.95 68.60
C ASP A 5 9.33 -6.73 67.71
N GLU A 6 10.12 -6.44 66.67
CA GLU A 6 9.84 -5.39 65.67
C GLU A 6 9.37 -5.96 64.32
N LEU A 7 9.17 -7.29 64.25
CA LEU A 7 8.46 -7.92 63.15
C LEU A 7 6.95 -7.73 63.36
N GLU A 8 6.48 -6.52 63.07
CA GLU A 8 5.06 -6.28 62.85
C GLU A 8 4.62 -7.20 61.70
N PHE A 9 3.99 -8.32 62.06
CA PHE A 9 3.42 -9.27 61.11
C PHE A 9 2.27 -8.55 60.41
N ASN A 10 2.58 -7.91 59.28
CA ASN A 10 1.59 -7.26 58.44
C ASN A 10 1.14 -8.26 57.36
N PRO A 11 0.02 -8.98 57.57
CA PRO A 11 -0.44 -10.02 56.65
C PRO A 11 -0.75 -9.48 55.26
N GLU A 12 -1.26 -8.25 55.14
CA GLU A 12 -1.55 -7.61 53.85
C GLU A 12 -0.25 -7.37 53.07
N ARG A 13 0.82 -6.97 53.76
CA ARG A 13 2.13 -6.77 53.14
C ARG A 13 2.77 -8.09 52.70
N LEU A 14 2.55 -9.16 53.44
CA LEU A 14 3.02 -10.49 53.06
C LEU A 14 2.31 -10.97 51.79
N GLU A 15 0.99 -10.79 51.73
CA GLU A 15 0.15 -11.17 50.58
C GLU A 15 0.57 -10.39 49.32
N GLU A 16 0.80 -9.07 49.42
CA GLU A 16 1.31 -8.25 48.30
C GLU A 16 2.67 -8.73 47.77
N VAL A 17 3.56 -9.17 48.67
CA VAL A 17 4.88 -9.68 48.30
C VAL A 17 4.78 -11.04 47.62
N GLU A 18 3.94 -11.94 48.12
CA GLU A 18 3.69 -13.26 47.54
C GLU A 18 3.09 -13.14 46.14
N GLU A 19 2.07 -12.30 45.94
CA GLU A 19 1.47 -12.02 44.63
C GLU A 19 2.52 -11.49 43.64
N ARG A 20 3.37 -10.57 44.08
CA ARG A 20 4.42 -9.99 43.23
C ARG A 20 5.49 -11.01 42.86
N LEU A 21 5.86 -11.91 43.77
CA LEU A 21 6.78 -13.01 43.48
C LEU A 21 6.18 -14.01 42.49
N GLU A 22 4.89 -14.33 42.64
CA GLU A 22 4.19 -15.23 41.72
C GLU A 22 4.07 -14.62 40.32
N LEU A 23 3.77 -13.32 40.21
CA LEU A 23 3.79 -12.57 38.96
C LEU A 23 5.16 -12.63 38.29
N ILE A 24 6.24 -12.35 39.04
CA ILE A 24 7.60 -12.42 38.52
C ILE A 24 7.92 -13.84 38.05
N ALA A 25 7.59 -14.88 38.82
CA ALA A 25 7.82 -16.26 38.43
C ALA A 25 7.09 -16.63 37.13
N ASN A 26 5.84 -16.16 36.98
CA ASN A 26 5.05 -16.34 35.78
C ASN A 26 5.65 -15.65 34.55
N LEU A 27 6.13 -14.41 34.72
CA LEU A 27 6.81 -13.66 33.67
C LEU A 27 8.13 -14.33 33.29
N LYS A 28 8.89 -14.83 34.28
CA LYS A 28 10.17 -15.49 34.01
C LYS A 28 9.99 -16.73 33.14
N ARG A 29 9.00 -17.55 33.48
CA ARG A 29 8.61 -18.74 32.69
C ARG A 29 8.22 -18.42 31.24
N LYS A 30 7.64 -17.25 30.98
CA LYS A 30 7.14 -16.88 29.65
C LYS A 30 8.15 -16.06 28.81
N TYR A 31 8.98 -15.24 29.45
CA TYR A 31 9.70 -14.16 28.78
C TYR A 31 11.19 -14.05 29.17
N GLY A 32 11.70 -14.89 30.07
CA GLY A 32 13.13 -14.99 30.34
C GLY A 32 13.50 -15.36 31.78
N ASP A 33 14.64 -15.99 31.97
CA ASP A 33 15.10 -16.48 33.27
C ASP A 33 15.61 -15.36 34.21
N THR A 34 15.68 -14.10 33.75
CA THR A 34 16.03 -12.93 34.56
C THR A 34 15.08 -11.75 34.31
N ILE A 35 15.06 -10.80 35.24
CA ILE A 35 14.25 -9.57 35.13
C ILE A 35 14.69 -8.75 33.90
N GLU A 36 15.99 -8.70 33.63
CA GLU A 36 16.56 -8.02 32.47
C GLU A 36 16.05 -8.63 31.16
N GLN A 37 15.98 -9.97 31.08
CA GLN A 37 15.48 -10.66 29.90
C GLN A 37 13.98 -10.39 29.67
N ILE A 38 13.16 -10.40 30.72
CA ILE A 38 11.74 -10.05 30.64
C ILE A 38 11.57 -8.61 30.12
N ASN A 39 12.31 -7.65 30.68
CA ASN A 39 12.23 -6.25 30.27
C ASN A 39 12.72 -6.05 28.83
N HIS A 40 13.77 -6.75 28.42
CA HIS A 40 14.28 -6.72 27.06
C HIS A 40 13.24 -7.27 26.07
N PHE A 41 12.59 -8.39 26.40
CA PHE A 41 11.49 -8.93 25.59
C PHE A 41 10.35 -7.92 25.44
N GLY A 42 9.94 -7.27 26.53
CA GLY A 42 8.89 -6.25 26.49
C GLY A 42 9.25 -5.05 25.60
N ALA A 43 10.50 -4.57 25.69
CA ALA A 43 10.98 -3.48 24.84
C ALA A 43 11.00 -3.89 23.36
N ALA A 44 11.53 -5.07 23.04
CA ALA A 44 11.57 -5.59 21.67
C ALA A 44 10.16 -5.78 21.09
N ALA A 45 9.23 -6.31 21.87
CA ALA A 45 7.83 -6.50 21.45
C ALA A 45 7.12 -5.15 21.21
N GLN A 46 7.42 -4.13 22.02
CA GLN A 46 6.89 -2.78 21.81
C GLN A 46 7.46 -2.15 20.53
N GLU A 47 8.78 -2.26 20.29
CA GLU A 47 9.40 -1.79 19.05
C GLU A 47 8.83 -2.48 17.82
N GLU A 48 8.57 -3.79 17.88
CA GLU A 48 7.93 -4.55 16.80
C GLU A 48 6.49 -4.08 16.55
N LEU A 49 5.71 -3.85 17.62
CA LEU A 49 4.35 -3.31 17.53
C LEU A 49 4.33 -1.92 16.90
N ASP A 50 5.22 -1.03 17.32
CA ASP A 50 5.33 0.32 16.79
C ASP A 50 5.75 0.30 15.32
N ALA A 51 6.67 -0.59 14.95
CA ALA A 51 7.05 -0.81 13.56
C ALA A 51 5.83 -1.26 12.73
N LEU A 52 5.08 -2.26 13.18
CA LEU A 52 3.85 -2.74 12.52
C LEU A 52 2.80 -1.63 12.35
N GLY A 53 2.57 -0.83 13.39
CA GLY A 53 1.66 0.32 13.31
C GLY A 53 2.09 1.33 12.23
N ASN A 54 3.39 1.59 12.12
CA ASN A 54 3.93 2.46 11.06
C ASN A 54 3.75 1.87 9.65
N TRP A 55 3.86 0.54 9.49
CA TRP A 55 3.64 -0.13 8.20
C TRP A 55 2.20 0.00 7.71
N GLU A 56 1.21 -0.15 8.60
CA GLU A 56 -0.20 -0.02 8.23
C GLU A 56 -0.53 1.41 7.77
N VAL A 57 -0.02 2.41 8.50
CA VAL A 57 -0.14 3.83 8.11
C VAL A 57 0.51 4.07 6.76
N LYS A 58 1.73 3.53 6.54
CA LYS A 58 2.44 3.72 5.28
C LYS A 58 1.75 3.04 4.11
N THR A 59 1.17 1.87 4.33
CA THR A 59 0.42 1.12 3.32
C THR A 59 -0.80 1.91 2.87
N THR A 60 -1.59 2.40 3.83
CA THR A 60 -2.78 3.22 3.56
C THR A 60 -2.41 4.50 2.79
N GLU A 61 -1.30 5.14 3.15
CA GLU A 61 -0.80 6.32 2.43
C GLU A 61 -0.45 5.98 0.97
N LEU A 62 0.27 4.88 0.74
CA LEU A 62 0.69 4.46 -0.60
C LEU A 62 -0.50 4.06 -1.47
N GLU A 63 -1.50 3.35 -0.92
CA GLU A 63 -2.75 3.02 -1.63
C GLU A 63 -3.50 4.28 -2.07
N GLY A 64 -3.55 5.31 -1.20
CA GLY A 64 -4.15 6.60 -1.54
C GLY A 64 -3.38 7.32 -2.65
N GLN A 65 -2.05 7.31 -2.60
CA GLN A 65 -1.21 7.89 -3.64
C GLN A 65 -1.35 7.16 -4.98
N GLU A 66 -1.39 5.82 -4.95
CA GLU A 66 -1.60 4.99 -6.14
C GLU A 66 -2.94 5.33 -6.79
N ALA A 67 -4.03 5.37 -6.02
CA ALA A 67 -5.35 5.71 -6.55
C ALA A 67 -5.35 7.09 -7.24
N GLN A 68 -4.73 8.10 -6.61
CA GLN A 68 -4.61 9.45 -7.18
C GLN A 68 -3.81 9.46 -8.49
N LEU A 69 -2.71 8.70 -8.55
CA LEU A 69 -1.88 8.58 -9.74
C LEU A 69 -2.61 7.86 -10.87
N LEU A 70 -3.35 6.78 -10.58
CA LEU A 70 -4.14 6.05 -11.57
C LEU A 70 -5.23 6.92 -12.21
N HIS A 71 -5.85 7.82 -11.44
CA HIS A 71 -6.76 8.83 -11.98
C HIS A 71 -6.03 9.84 -12.89
N THR A 72 -4.89 10.35 -12.43
CA THR A 72 -4.07 11.31 -13.19
C THR A 72 -3.63 10.73 -14.54
N ILE A 73 -3.21 9.45 -14.55
CA ILE A 73 -2.86 8.73 -15.78
C ILE A 73 -4.07 8.58 -16.69
N GLY A 74 -5.25 8.28 -16.14
CA GLY A 74 -6.49 8.18 -16.92
C GLY A 74 -6.86 9.50 -17.63
N GLU A 75 -6.73 10.63 -16.94
CA GLU A 75 -7.02 11.96 -17.51
C GLU A 75 -6.03 12.34 -18.63
N LEU A 76 -4.72 12.27 -18.33
CA LEU A 76 -3.67 12.62 -19.29
C LEU A 76 -3.66 11.65 -20.47
N GLY A 77 -3.81 10.35 -20.19
CA GLY A 77 -3.85 9.30 -21.18
C GLY A 77 -5.07 9.39 -22.11
N THR A 78 -6.22 9.83 -21.60
CA THR A 78 -7.41 10.09 -22.43
C THR A 78 -7.16 11.24 -23.39
N THR A 79 -6.60 12.34 -22.88
CA THR A 79 -6.23 13.50 -23.70
C THR A 79 -5.26 13.10 -24.82
N LEU A 80 -4.21 12.34 -24.49
CA LEU A 80 -3.25 11.83 -25.48
C LEU A 80 -3.92 10.91 -26.51
N SER A 81 -4.81 10.02 -26.07
CA SER A 81 -5.55 9.10 -26.94
C SER A 81 -6.44 9.84 -27.95
N GLU A 82 -7.08 10.93 -27.52
CA GLU A 82 -7.91 11.76 -28.39
C GLU A 82 -7.09 12.46 -29.47
N GLU A 83 -5.96 13.07 -29.10
CA GLU A 83 -5.05 13.70 -30.05
C GLU A 83 -4.49 12.70 -31.07
N ARG A 84 -4.17 11.47 -30.63
CA ARG A 84 -3.75 10.40 -31.54
C ARG A 84 -4.83 9.97 -32.51
N ARG A 85 -6.10 9.89 -32.07
CA ARG A 85 -7.22 9.59 -32.99
C ARG A 85 -7.36 10.68 -34.04
N ARG A 86 -7.24 11.96 -33.66
CA ARG A 86 -7.26 13.09 -34.59
C ARG A 86 -6.11 13.02 -35.60
N ALA A 87 -4.90 12.78 -35.12
CA ALA A 87 -3.72 12.62 -35.97
C ALA A 87 -3.85 11.41 -36.91
N GLY A 88 -4.37 10.29 -36.43
CA GLY A 88 -4.62 9.09 -37.23
C GLY A 88 -5.65 9.30 -38.34
N GLN A 89 -6.71 10.07 -38.08
CA GLN A 89 -7.68 10.47 -39.10
C GLN A 89 -7.06 11.37 -40.17
N ALA A 90 -6.25 12.36 -39.77
CA ALA A 90 -5.55 13.23 -40.71
C ALA A 90 -4.56 12.45 -41.59
N LEU A 91 -3.78 11.54 -40.97
CA LEU A 91 -2.89 10.63 -41.70
C LEU A 91 -3.67 9.77 -42.69
N ALA A 92 -4.80 9.20 -42.28
CA ALA A 92 -5.60 8.37 -43.15
C ALA A 92 -6.11 9.11 -44.38
N GLN A 93 -6.59 10.34 -44.22
CA GLN A 93 -7.02 11.18 -45.33
C GLN A 93 -5.87 11.46 -46.32
N GLN A 94 -4.68 11.78 -45.81
CA GLN A 94 -3.50 12.02 -46.64
C GLN A 94 -3.09 10.77 -47.42
N VAL A 95 -3.05 9.61 -46.76
CA VAL A 95 -2.71 8.33 -47.40
C VAL A 95 -3.74 7.97 -48.48
N GLU A 96 -5.04 8.19 -48.24
CA GLU A 96 -6.07 7.92 -49.24
C GLU A 96 -5.98 8.82 -50.49
N VAL A 97 -5.48 10.05 -50.34
CA VAL A 97 -5.18 10.93 -51.49
C VAL A 97 -4.06 10.34 -52.35
N GLU A 98 -2.95 9.95 -51.72
CA GLU A 98 -1.81 9.33 -52.44
C GLU A 98 -2.21 8.01 -53.11
N LEU A 99 -3.04 7.19 -52.45
CA LEU A 99 -3.56 5.95 -53.03
C LEU A 99 -4.43 6.20 -54.28
N ARG A 100 -5.16 7.33 -54.32
CA ARG A 100 -5.95 7.71 -55.49
C ARG A 100 -5.04 8.01 -56.69
N ASP A 101 -3.93 8.70 -56.49
CA ASP A 101 -2.97 9.03 -57.55
C ASP A 101 -2.32 7.76 -58.15
N LEU A 102 -2.25 6.69 -57.37
CA LEU A 102 -1.85 5.35 -57.80
C LEU A 102 -2.97 4.54 -58.48
N ARG A 103 -4.10 5.16 -58.82
CA ARG A 103 -5.31 4.52 -59.39
C ARG A 103 -5.92 3.45 -58.47
N MET A 104 -5.78 3.60 -57.15
CA MET A 104 -6.35 2.71 -56.14
C MET A 104 -7.56 3.35 -55.43
N GLU A 105 -8.49 3.94 -56.19
CA GLU A 105 -9.62 4.76 -55.70
C GLU A 105 -10.56 4.05 -54.69
N ARG A 106 -10.56 2.71 -54.69
CA ARG A 106 -11.37 1.89 -53.78
C ARG A 106 -10.64 1.48 -52.51
N ALA A 107 -9.34 1.74 -52.41
CA ALA A 107 -8.58 1.46 -51.19
C ALA A 107 -9.03 2.40 -50.07
N ARG A 108 -9.00 1.89 -48.83
CA ARG A 108 -9.28 2.64 -47.61
C ARG A 108 -8.15 2.43 -46.64
N PHE A 109 -7.81 3.48 -45.91
CA PHE A 109 -6.79 3.43 -44.87
C PHE A 109 -7.39 3.92 -43.55
N GLY A 110 -6.97 3.31 -42.44
CA GLY A 110 -7.45 3.70 -41.12
C GLY A 110 -6.39 3.41 -40.06
N VAL A 111 -6.39 4.23 -39.02
CA VAL A 111 -5.56 4.05 -37.82
C VAL A 111 -6.47 3.72 -36.65
N ALA A 112 -6.23 2.59 -36.01
CA ALA A 112 -6.95 2.17 -34.81
C ALA A 112 -6.15 2.57 -33.56
N VAL A 113 -6.83 3.18 -32.59
CA VAL A 113 -6.32 3.46 -31.25
C VAL A 113 -7.28 2.78 -30.28
N GLU A 114 -6.82 1.72 -29.63
CA GLU A 114 -7.64 0.83 -28.82
C GLU A 114 -7.20 0.86 -27.36
N GLN A 115 -8.18 0.85 -26.46
CA GLN A 115 -7.95 0.73 -25.03
C GLN A 115 -8.17 -0.72 -24.61
N ARG A 116 -7.32 -1.24 -23.72
CA ARG A 116 -7.46 -2.60 -23.19
C ARG A 116 -7.92 -2.54 -21.74
N PRO A 117 -8.98 -3.26 -21.34
CA PRO A 117 -9.39 -3.32 -19.93
C PRO A 117 -8.29 -3.89 -19.04
N HIS A 118 -8.12 -3.33 -17.83
CA HIS A 118 -7.20 -3.85 -16.82
C HIS A 118 -7.70 -3.56 -15.40
N ALA A 119 -7.77 -4.58 -14.54
CA ALA A 119 -8.41 -4.45 -13.22
C ALA A 119 -7.70 -3.45 -12.29
N GLU A 120 -6.38 -3.36 -12.39
CA GLU A 120 -5.53 -2.43 -11.62
C GLU A 120 -5.01 -1.28 -12.49
N GLY A 121 -5.66 -1.07 -13.64
CA GLY A 121 -5.26 -0.07 -14.62
C GLY A 121 -5.63 1.37 -14.23
N ALA A 122 -5.26 2.29 -15.11
CA ALA A 122 -5.62 3.70 -15.03
C ALA A 122 -7.14 3.86 -15.03
N ILE A 123 -7.64 4.83 -14.26
CA ILE A 123 -9.06 5.04 -14.06
C ILE A 123 -9.52 6.20 -14.94
N LEU A 124 -10.41 5.91 -15.89
CA LEU A 124 -11.01 6.92 -16.76
C LEU A 124 -12.11 7.71 -16.05
N ALA A 125 -12.47 8.87 -16.60
CA ALA A 125 -13.55 9.71 -16.07
C ALA A 125 -14.93 9.03 -16.03
N ASP A 126 -15.14 8.01 -16.87
CA ASP A 126 -16.36 7.20 -16.91
C ASP A 126 -16.31 5.99 -15.95
N GLY A 127 -15.25 5.87 -15.14
CA GLY A 127 -15.05 4.80 -14.16
C GLY A 127 -14.49 3.50 -14.74
N ARG A 128 -14.26 3.40 -16.05
CA ARG A 128 -13.58 2.23 -16.63
C ARG A 128 -12.10 2.21 -16.22
N ARG A 129 -11.56 1.01 -16.07
CA ARG A 129 -10.14 0.78 -15.84
C ARG A 129 -9.46 0.18 -17.05
N VAL A 130 -8.36 0.78 -17.48
CA VAL A 130 -7.63 0.40 -18.71
C VAL A 130 -6.13 0.25 -18.46
N ALA A 131 -5.50 -0.65 -19.21
CA ALA A 131 -4.06 -0.82 -19.20
C ALA A 131 -3.36 0.49 -19.59
N PHE A 132 -2.15 0.69 -19.10
CA PHE A 132 -1.31 1.79 -19.52
C PHE A 132 0.16 1.39 -19.51
N ASP A 133 0.96 2.03 -20.34
CA ASP A 133 2.42 1.90 -20.34
C ASP A 133 3.07 3.24 -20.74
N SER A 134 4.38 3.21 -21.03
CA SER A 134 5.12 4.41 -21.46
C SER A 134 4.61 5.03 -22.77
N THR A 135 3.79 4.30 -23.52
CA THR A 135 3.19 4.76 -24.76
C THR A 135 1.78 5.33 -24.55
N GLY A 136 1.09 5.09 -23.44
CA GLY A 136 -0.26 5.64 -23.19
C GLY A 136 -1.24 4.58 -22.68
N LEU A 137 -2.53 4.81 -22.90
CA LEU A 137 -3.64 3.89 -22.56
C LEU A 137 -3.93 2.88 -23.68
#